data_AF-A0A834R1V8-F1
#
_entry.id   AF-A0A834R1V8-F1
#
_cell.length_a   1.000
_cell.length_b   1.000
_cell.length_c   1.000
_cell.angle_alpha   90.00
_cell.angle_beta   90.00
_cell.angle_gamma   90.00
#
_symmetry.space_group_name_H-M   'P 1'
#
loop_
_entity.id
_entity.type
_entity.pdbx_description
1 polymer ?
#
loop_
_entity_poly.entity_id
_entity_poly.type
_entity_poly.pdbx_seq_one_letter_code
_entity_poly.pdbx_strand_id
1 'polypeptide(L)'
;MDRMEKIRVYAQKSKFNDDAISTRTSLEQIEVEKLIENCYEDYFNTHNEQRGSLQTYGIIDVFLDSSRAWMTYWVSLSLNLLGESEFLRENSDQIIDFLKRCESALGGYGGGPSQDPHLASTYAAINALVTLETKQHFVQ
;
A
#
# COMPACT_ATOMS: atom_id res chain seq x y z
N MET A 1 20.99 19.54 -20.04
CA MET A 1 20.83 18.09 -19.82
C MET A 1 19.39 17.84 -19.45
N ASP A 2 18.69 17.05 -20.25
CA ASP A 2 17.29 16.69 -20.03
C ASP A 2 17.12 15.95 -18.68
N ARG A 3 15.93 16.05 -18.07
CA ARG A 3 15.64 15.44 -16.77
C ARG A 3 15.88 13.92 -16.80
N MET A 4 15.62 13.28 -17.94
CA MET A 4 15.77 11.83 -18.08
C MET A 4 17.23 11.41 -18.18
N GLU A 5 18.05 12.19 -18.88
CA GLU A 5 19.49 11.95 -18.96
C GLU A 5 20.17 12.10 -17.60
N LYS A 6 19.70 13.04 -16.76
CA LYS A 6 20.14 13.14 -15.36
C LYS A 6 19.84 11.89 -14.55
N ILE A 7 18.68 11.27 -14.76
CA ILE A 7 18.28 10.05 -14.04
C ILE A 7 19.17 8.88 -14.46
N ARG A 8 19.40 8.68 -15.77
CA ARG A 8 20.27 7.60 -16.28
C ARG A 8 21.70 7.72 -15.76
N VAL A 9 22.28 8.92 -15.83
CA VAL A 9 23.65 9.17 -15.34
C VAL A 9 23.76 8.94 -13.83
N TYR A 10 22.75 9.33 -13.06
CA TYR A 10 22.74 9.10 -11.62
C TYR A 10 22.61 7.61 -11.27
N ALA A 11 21.70 6.89 -11.95
CA ALA A 11 21.48 5.46 -11.73
C ALA A 11 22.75 4.64 -12.00
N GLN A 12 23.46 4.93 -13.09
CA GLN A 12 24.73 4.26 -13.41
C GLN A 12 25.82 4.52 -12.36
N LYS A 13 25.90 5.75 -11.82
CA LYS A 13 26.88 6.09 -10.78
C LYS A 13 26.56 5.50 -9.42
N SER A 14 25.30 5.14 -9.18
CA SER A 14 24.81 4.68 -7.87
C SER A 14 24.66 3.15 -7.81
N LYS A 15 25.11 2.41 -8.84
CA LYS A 15 25.06 0.95 -8.83
C LYS A 15 25.87 0.39 -7.67
N PHE A 16 25.32 -0.65 -7.06
CA PHE A 16 25.98 -1.34 -5.97
C PHE A 16 27.29 -1.98 -6.45
N ASN A 17 28.35 -1.80 -5.67
CA ASN A 17 29.64 -2.43 -5.86
C ASN A 17 29.87 -3.39 -4.69
N ASP A 18 30.10 -4.67 -4.99
CA ASP A 18 30.30 -5.70 -3.97
C ASP A 18 31.76 -5.80 -3.51
N ASP A 19 32.63 -4.91 -3.97
CA ASP A 19 34.07 -4.88 -3.71
C ASP A 19 34.76 -6.22 -4.02
N ALA A 20 34.22 -6.96 -4.99
CA ALA A 20 34.63 -8.32 -5.34
C ALA A 20 34.48 -9.34 -4.18
N ILE A 21 33.64 -9.04 -3.19
CA ILE A 21 33.31 -9.93 -2.07
C ILE A 21 31.83 -10.29 -2.15
N SER A 22 31.56 -11.37 -2.87
CA SER A 22 30.19 -11.84 -3.07
C SER A 22 29.64 -12.56 -1.84
N THR A 23 28.42 -12.19 -1.44
CA THR A 23 27.64 -12.77 -0.34
C THR A 23 26.19 -12.90 -0.80
N ARG A 24 25.36 -13.60 -0.03
CA ARG A 24 23.91 -13.65 -0.32
C ARG A 24 23.31 -12.23 -0.43
N THR A 25 23.68 -11.32 0.46
CA THR A 25 23.18 -9.94 0.43
C THR A 25 23.57 -9.21 -0.87
N SER A 26 24.82 -9.35 -1.34
CA SER A 26 25.23 -8.68 -2.58
C SER A 26 24.59 -9.30 -3.82
N LEU A 27 24.42 -10.62 -3.85
CA LEU A 27 23.75 -11.30 -4.96
C LEU A 27 22.29 -10.86 -5.11
N GLU A 28 21.53 -10.82 -4.00
CA GLU A 28 20.13 -10.38 -4.01
C GLU A 28 20.00 -8.90 -4.38
N GLN A 29 20.90 -8.04 -3.87
CA GLN A 29 20.93 -6.61 -4.23
C GLN A 29 21.18 -6.42 -5.74
N ILE A 30 22.16 -7.14 -6.30
CA ILE A 30 22.49 -7.07 -7.74
C ILE A 30 21.31 -7.57 -8.59
N GLU A 31 20.60 -8.61 -8.15
CA GLU A 31 19.41 -9.12 -8.84
C GLU A 31 18.28 -8.08 -8.85
N VAL A 32 17.98 -7.46 -7.71
CA VAL A 32 16.98 -6.38 -7.62
C VAL A 32 17.36 -5.20 -8.51
N GLU A 33 18.63 -4.77 -8.51
CA GLU A 33 19.07 -3.65 -9.37
C GLU A 33 18.87 -3.94 -10.86
N LYS A 34 19.10 -5.18 -11.30
CA LYS A 34 18.83 -5.59 -12.69
C LYS A 34 17.35 -5.52 -13.04
N LEU A 35 16.46 -5.97 -12.14
CA LEU A 35 15.02 -5.90 -12.35
C LEU A 35 14.55 -4.44 -12.48
N ILE A 36 15.06 -3.56 -11.62
CA ILE A 36 14.73 -2.13 -11.65
C ILE A 36 15.28 -1.45 -12.91
N GLU A 37 16.49 -1.79 -13.35
CA GLU A 37 17.07 -1.27 -14.60
C GLU A 37 16.20 -1.63 -15.82
N ASN A 38 15.69 -2.86 -15.88
CA ASN A 38 14.75 -3.27 -16.92
C ASN A 38 13.45 -2.46 -16.87
N CYS A 39 12.88 -2.22 -15.68
CA CYS A 39 11.67 -1.38 -15.56
C CYS A 39 11.90 0.06 -16.03
N TYR A 40 13.09 0.62 -15.77
CA TYR A 40 13.46 1.94 -16.29
C TYR A 40 13.52 1.93 -17.81
N GLU A 41 14.22 0.96 -18.40
CA GLU A 41 14.29 0.85 -19.86
C GLU A 41 12.92 0.61 -20.49
N ASP A 42 12.06 -0.22 -19.90
CA ASP A 42 10.68 -0.42 -20.37
C ASP A 42 9.87 0.89 -20.35
N TYR A 43 9.97 1.66 -19.26
CA TYR A 43 9.34 2.98 -19.18
C TYR A 43 9.90 3.95 -20.23
N PHE A 44 11.22 3.95 -20.46
CA PHE A 44 11.84 4.78 -21.49
C PHE A 44 11.39 4.37 -22.91
N ASN A 45 11.22 3.08 -23.15
CA ASN A 45 10.85 2.52 -24.46
C ASN A 45 9.33 2.61 -24.74
N THR A 46 8.49 2.64 -23.70
CA THR A 46 7.04 2.53 -23.82
C THR A 46 6.36 3.78 -23.26
N HIS A 47 6.40 4.89 -24.00
CA HIS A 47 5.72 6.14 -23.65
C HIS A 47 4.19 6.07 -23.86
N ASN A 48 3.47 5.12 -23.23
CA ASN A 48 2.01 5.13 -23.24
C ASN A 48 1.42 4.69 -21.89
N GLU A 49 0.45 5.49 -21.43
CA GLU A 49 -0.24 5.43 -20.15
C GLU A 49 -0.70 4.01 -19.75
N GLN A 50 -0.33 3.59 -18.54
CA GLN A 50 -0.93 2.45 -17.87
C GLN A 50 -1.53 2.94 -16.55
N ARG A 51 -2.85 3.20 -16.54
CA ARG A 51 -3.63 3.34 -15.31
C ARG A 51 -3.90 1.93 -14.78
N GLY A 52 -3.15 1.52 -13.77
CA GLY A 52 -3.43 0.28 -13.05
C GLY A 52 -4.78 0.37 -12.33
N SER A 53 -5.63 -0.64 -12.51
CA SER A 53 -6.84 -0.82 -11.71
C SER A 53 -6.52 -1.67 -10.48
N LEU A 54 -7.13 -1.33 -9.34
CA LEU A 54 -7.11 -2.19 -8.16
C LEU A 54 -7.98 -3.42 -8.46
N GLN A 55 -7.37 -4.50 -8.93
CA GLN A 55 -8.05 -5.80 -9.09
C GLN A 55 -7.97 -6.58 -7.78
N THR A 56 -9.14 -6.88 -7.21
CA THR A 56 -9.28 -7.68 -6.00
C THR A 56 -9.05 -9.15 -6.34
N TYR A 57 -7.88 -9.69 -5.98
CA TYR A 57 -7.59 -11.12 -6.12
C TYR A 57 -8.23 -11.91 -4.98
N GLY A 58 -9.19 -12.79 -5.30
CA GLY A 58 -9.95 -13.62 -4.36
C GLY A 58 -9.19 -14.72 -3.61
N ILE A 59 -7.85 -14.66 -3.53
CA ILE A 59 -6.99 -15.66 -2.88
C ILE A 59 -6.44 -15.15 -1.53
N ILE A 60 -6.66 -13.88 -1.19
CA ILE A 60 -6.08 -13.20 -0.01
C ILE A 60 -6.78 -13.60 1.32
N ASP A 61 -7.92 -14.27 1.25
CA ASP A 61 -8.91 -14.32 2.34
C ASP A 61 -8.47 -15.08 3.60
N VAL A 62 -7.81 -16.26 3.48
CA VAL A 62 -7.50 -17.08 4.66
C VAL A 62 -6.24 -16.61 5.42
N PHE A 63 -5.18 -16.21 4.70
CA PHE A 63 -3.93 -15.76 5.35
C PHE A 63 -4.07 -14.39 6.03
N LEU A 64 -4.96 -13.54 5.52
CA LEU A 64 -5.20 -12.21 6.07
C LEU A 64 -6.51 -12.10 6.86
N ASP A 65 -7.13 -13.22 7.26
CA ASP A 65 -8.37 -13.17 8.05
C ASP A 65 -8.17 -12.45 9.39
N SER A 66 -6.98 -12.54 9.99
CA SER A 66 -6.59 -11.77 11.18
C SER A 66 -6.10 -10.35 10.91
N SER A 67 -6.19 -9.90 9.65
CA SER A 67 -5.72 -8.59 9.17
C SER A 67 -6.78 -7.89 8.31
N ARG A 68 -8.07 -8.21 8.47
CA ARG A 68 -9.13 -7.57 7.69
C ARG A 68 -9.30 -6.10 8.07
N ALA A 69 -9.05 -5.72 9.32
CA ALA A 69 -8.94 -4.31 9.72
C ALA A 69 -7.81 -3.58 8.95
N TRP A 70 -6.68 -4.23 8.67
CA TRP A 70 -5.62 -3.69 7.82
C TRP A 70 -6.06 -3.54 6.36
N MET A 71 -6.77 -4.52 5.83
CA MET A 71 -7.32 -4.45 4.47
C MET A 71 -8.28 -3.26 4.33
N THR A 72 -9.15 -3.05 5.31
CA THR A 72 -10.02 -1.88 5.37
C THR A 72 -9.20 -0.58 5.32
N TYR A 73 -8.20 -0.44 6.18
CA TYR A 73 -7.35 0.75 6.19
C TYR A 73 -6.62 0.99 4.87
N TRP A 74 -5.92 -0.02 4.33
CA TRP A 74 -5.14 0.15 3.10
C TRP A 74 -6.00 0.49 1.90
N VAL A 75 -7.16 -0.16 1.75
CA VAL A 75 -8.09 0.14 0.67
C VAL A 75 -8.68 1.54 0.84
N SER A 76 -9.13 1.90 2.05
CA SER A 76 -9.66 3.24 2.33
C SER A 76 -8.62 4.33 2.08
N LEU A 77 -7.40 4.17 2.57
CA LEU A 77 -6.32 5.13 2.35
C LEU A 77 -5.97 5.25 0.87
N SER A 78 -5.86 4.12 0.15
CA SER A 78 -5.50 4.11 -1.26
C SER A 78 -6.54 4.85 -2.11
N LEU A 79 -7.82 4.58 -1.89
CA LEU A 79 -8.91 5.28 -2.58
C LEU A 79 -8.91 6.78 -2.27
N ASN A 80 -8.65 7.16 -1.02
CA ASN A 80 -8.55 8.57 -0.65
C ASN A 80 -7.36 9.27 -1.34
N LEU A 81 -6.19 8.62 -1.40
CA LEU A 81 -5.00 9.14 -2.09
C LEU A 81 -5.18 9.25 -3.62
N LEU A 82 -6.00 8.37 -4.21
CA LEU A 82 -6.33 8.40 -5.63
C LEU A 82 -7.44 9.41 -5.98
N GLY A 83 -7.99 10.13 -5.00
CA GLY A 83 -9.08 11.09 -5.20
C GLY A 83 -10.48 10.46 -5.25
N GLU A 84 -10.61 9.16 -5.02
CA GLU A 84 -11.86 8.38 -5.06
C GLU A 84 -12.62 8.42 -3.72
N SER A 85 -12.59 9.58 -3.05
CA SER A 85 -13.21 9.78 -1.74
C SER A 85 -14.75 9.70 -1.77
N GLU A 86 -15.35 9.84 -2.95
CA GLU A 86 -16.80 9.69 -3.12
C GLU A 86 -17.24 8.24 -2.95
N PHE A 87 -16.54 7.31 -3.62
CA PHE A 87 -16.78 5.88 -3.49
C PHE A 87 -16.65 5.42 -2.03
N LEU A 88 -15.66 5.96 -1.30
CA LEU A 88 -15.52 5.69 0.14
C LEU A 88 -16.70 6.18 0.96
N ARG A 89 -17.23 7.36 0.64
CA ARG A 89 -18.40 7.92 1.34
C ARG A 89 -19.63 7.06 1.12
N GLU A 90 -19.89 6.66 -0.11
CA GLU A 90 -21.04 5.80 -0.46
C GLU A 90 -21.00 4.45 0.27
N ASN A 91 -19.81 3.95 0.62
CA ASN A 91 -19.61 2.67 1.30
C ASN A 91 -19.25 2.80 2.79
N SER A 92 -19.27 4.03 3.34
CA SER A 92 -18.79 4.30 4.70
C SER A 92 -19.55 3.54 5.79
N ASP A 93 -20.88 3.46 5.69
CA ASP A 93 -21.72 2.74 6.65
C ASP A 93 -21.34 1.25 6.74
N GLN A 94 -21.11 0.60 5.60
CA GLN A 94 -20.71 -0.82 5.55
C GLN A 94 -19.34 -1.04 6.20
N ILE A 95 -18.41 -0.10 5.99
CA ILE A 95 -17.08 -0.15 6.58
C ILE A 95 -17.16 0.04 8.10
N ILE A 96 -17.93 1.04 8.56
CA ILE A 96 -18.14 1.31 9.98
C ILE A 96 -18.80 0.11 10.67
N ASP A 97 -19.82 -0.48 10.07
CA ASP A 97 -20.51 -1.64 10.62
C ASP A 97 -19.62 -2.90 10.66
N PHE A 98 -18.71 -3.04 9.70
CA PHE A 98 -17.68 -4.08 9.76
C PHE A 98 -16.71 -3.86 10.92
N LEU A 99 -16.16 -2.65 11.08
CA LEU A 99 -15.20 -2.34 12.14
C LEU A 99 -15.83 -2.43 13.53
N LYS A 100 -17.10 -2.03 13.69
CA LYS A 100 -17.86 -2.23 14.93
C LYS A 100 -17.94 -3.70 15.34
N ARG A 101 -18.10 -4.62 14.38
CA ARG A 101 -18.09 -6.07 14.66
C ARG A 101 -16.70 -6.60 15.03
N CYS A 102 -15.64 -5.87 14.70
CA CYS A 102 -14.28 -6.19 15.09
C CYS A 102 -13.90 -5.56 16.44
N GLU A 103 -14.72 -4.66 16.99
CA GLU A 103 -14.49 -4.04 18.28
C GLU A 103 -14.68 -5.05 19.43
N SER A 104 -13.78 -5.02 20.40
CA SER A 104 -13.87 -5.86 21.59
C SER A 104 -14.52 -5.13 22.75
N ALA A 105 -15.33 -5.85 23.54
CA ALA A 105 -15.88 -5.35 24.79
C ALA A 105 -14.80 -5.00 25.84
N LEU A 106 -13.57 -5.50 25.68
CA LEU A 106 -12.41 -5.17 26.50
C LEU A 106 -11.67 -3.91 26.03
N GLY A 107 -12.12 -3.29 24.93
CA GLY A 107 -11.47 -2.18 24.26
C GLY A 107 -10.56 -2.61 23.11
N GLY A 108 -10.38 -1.73 22.13
CA GLY A 108 -9.61 -1.98 20.92
C GLY A 108 -10.37 -2.80 19.87
N TYR A 109 -9.69 -3.10 18.76
CA TYR A 109 -10.22 -3.86 17.63
C TYR A 109 -9.38 -5.11 17.36
N GLY A 110 -10.05 -6.20 17.01
CA GLY A 110 -9.47 -7.43 16.49
C GLY A 110 -9.24 -7.37 14.98
N GLY A 111 -8.55 -8.39 14.44
CA GLY A 111 -8.28 -8.55 13.01
C GLY A 111 -9.52 -8.78 12.16
N GLY A 112 -10.56 -9.35 12.76
CA GLY A 112 -11.88 -9.61 12.21
C GLY A 112 -12.89 -9.85 13.34
N PRO A 113 -14.19 -10.05 13.01
CA PRO A 113 -15.21 -10.25 14.02
C PRO A 113 -14.93 -11.44 14.93
N SER A 114 -15.19 -11.28 16.23
CA SER A 114 -14.95 -12.31 17.27
C SER A 114 -13.48 -12.69 17.49
N GLN A 115 -12.52 -11.96 16.91
CA GLN A 115 -11.10 -12.12 17.24
C GLN A 115 -10.72 -11.22 18.41
N ASP A 116 -9.74 -11.64 19.21
CA ASP A 116 -9.22 -10.86 20.32
C ASP A 116 -8.67 -9.50 19.84
N PRO A 117 -8.80 -8.43 20.64
CA PRO A 117 -8.28 -7.13 20.27
C PRO A 117 -6.75 -7.16 20.19
N HIS A 118 -6.20 -6.49 19.17
CA HIS A 118 -4.76 -6.40 18.96
C HIS A 118 -4.37 -4.97 18.57
N LEU A 119 -3.22 -4.49 19.04
CA LEU A 119 -2.78 -3.11 18.80
C LEU A 119 -2.64 -2.78 17.31
N ALA A 120 -2.13 -3.71 16.51
CA ALA A 120 -2.01 -3.51 15.06
C ALA A 120 -3.38 -3.33 14.38
N SER A 121 -4.37 -4.16 14.75
CA SER A 121 -5.72 -4.07 14.19
C SER A 121 -6.47 -2.85 14.71
N THR A 122 -6.21 -2.44 15.95
CA THR A 122 -6.74 -1.21 16.55
C THR A 122 -6.21 0.03 15.83
N TYR A 123 -4.90 0.08 15.56
CA TYR A 123 -4.29 1.13 14.72
C TYR A 123 -4.95 1.20 13.34
N ALA A 124 -5.13 0.06 12.68
CA ALA A 124 -5.73 0.02 11.36
C ALA A 124 -7.20 0.47 11.37
N ALA A 125 -8.01 -0.04 12.30
CA ALA A 125 -9.41 0.33 12.44
C ALA A 125 -9.60 1.83 12.70
N ILE A 126 -8.83 2.41 13.62
CA ILE A 126 -8.90 3.85 13.92
C ILE A 126 -8.51 4.68 12.69
N ASN A 127 -7.41 4.35 12.01
CA ASN A 127 -7.00 5.10 10.83
C ASN A 127 -7.97 4.95 9.65
N ALA A 128 -8.62 3.79 9.52
CA ALA A 128 -9.69 3.62 8.55
C ALA A 128 -10.86 4.56 8.85
N LEU A 129 -11.33 4.61 10.10
CA LEU A 129 -12.41 5.52 10.53
C LEU A 129 -12.03 7.00 10.29
N VAL A 130 -10.82 7.41 10.68
CA VAL A 130 -10.33 8.77 10.43
C VAL A 130 -10.32 9.09 8.93
N THR A 131 -9.90 8.14 8.09
CA THR A 131 -9.87 8.31 6.63
C THR A 131 -11.28 8.55 6.07
N LEU A 132 -12.30 7.88 6.60
CA LEU A 132 -13.70 8.09 6.22
C LEU A 132 -14.23 9.47 6.67
N GLU A 133 -13.81 9.93 7.85
CA GLU A 133 -14.28 11.18 8.45
C GLU A 133 -13.53 12.44 7.96
N THR A 134 -12.46 12.32 7.17
CA THR A 134 -11.63 13.47 6.72
C THR A 134 -12.35 14.56 5.90
N LYS A 135 -13.65 14.45 5.63
CA LYS A 135 -14.46 15.51 5.00
C LYS A 135 -14.74 16.66 5.97
N GLN A 136 -13.74 17.48 6.30
CA GLN A 136 -13.94 18.90 6.66
C GLN A 136 -12.81 19.89 6.28
N HIS A 137 -11.57 19.50 5.92
CA HIS A 137 -10.45 20.48 5.95
C HIS A 137 -9.62 20.72 4.67
N PHE A 138 -9.97 20.20 3.49
CA PHE A 138 -9.21 20.47 2.25
C PHE A 138 -10.04 21.07 1.11
N VAL A 139 -10.91 22.02 1.44
CA VAL A 139 -11.34 23.07 0.50
C VAL A 139 -11.13 24.42 1.20
N GLN A 140 -9.97 25.03 0.98
CA GLN A 140 -9.73 26.47 1.12
C GLN A 140 -9.07 26.95 -0.17
#